data_AF-A0AAV5QAX3-F1
#
_entry.id   AF-A0AAV5QAX3-F1
#
_cell.length_a   1.000
_cell.length_b   1.000
_cell.length_c   1.000
_cell.angle_alpha   90.00
_cell.angle_beta   90.00
_cell.angle_gamma   90.00
#
_symmetry.space_group_name_H-M   'P 1'
#
loop_
_entity.id
_entity.type
_entity.pdbx_description
1 polymer ?
#
loop_
_entity_poly.entity_id
_entity_poly.type
_entity_poly.pdbx_seq_one_letter_code
_entity_poly.pdbx_strand_id
1 'polypeptide(L)'
;MAALDSDNTTLNRIEQTVVQGFRDTNSKLETLNTDVSAMSTLMQLHFGISENIRRRKANLEQLELPFLTGDTREGLPAINESVNFEHLTKAHIERYLTGYGVQFYPHDNRDVLVTLLRAFLGY
;
A
#
# COMPACT_ATOMS: atom_id res chain seq x y z
N MET A 1 30.77 50.66 -17.96
CA MET A 1 30.44 49.36 -18.56
C MET A 1 30.45 48.20 -17.56
N ALA A 2 31.33 48.16 -16.55
CA ALA A 2 31.41 47.05 -15.58
C ALA A 2 30.18 46.85 -14.64
N ALA A 3 29.41 47.90 -14.33
CA ALA A 3 28.27 47.79 -13.41
C ALA A 3 27.06 47.04 -14.03
N LEU A 4 26.83 47.20 -15.33
CA LEU A 4 25.72 46.54 -16.04
C LEU A 4 25.92 45.02 -16.16
N ASP A 5 27.17 44.55 -16.31
CA ASP A 5 27.49 43.11 -16.33
C ASP A 5 27.36 42.46 -14.94
N SER A 6 27.65 43.21 -13.87
CA SER A 6 27.49 42.76 -12.48
C SER A 6 26.02 42.55 -12.10
N ASP A 7 25.13 43.43 -12.56
CA ASP A 7 23.69 43.30 -12.29
C ASP A 7 23.08 42.13 -13.09
N ASN A 8 23.51 41.94 -14.33
CA ASN A 8 23.03 40.85 -15.18
C ASN A 8 23.46 39.47 -14.67
N THR A 9 24.68 39.37 -14.13
CA THR A 9 25.17 38.13 -13.48
C THR A 9 24.47 37.85 -12.16
N THR A 10 24.08 38.88 -11.41
CA THR A 10 23.31 38.73 -10.16
C THR A 10 21.88 38.26 -10.45
N LEU A 11 21.21 38.84 -11.45
CA LEU A 11 19.88 38.42 -11.89
C LEU A 11 19.87 36.96 -12.36
N ASN A 12 20.84 36.56 -13.21
CA ASN A 12 20.96 35.17 -13.67
C ASN A 12 21.15 34.17 -12.52
N ARG A 13 21.89 34.54 -11.46
CA ARG A 13 22.05 33.69 -10.26
C ARG A 13 20.78 33.58 -9.45
N ILE A 14 20.02 34.67 -9.33
CA ILE A 14 18.71 34.66 -8.67
C ILE A 14 17.74 33.76 -9.44
N GLU A 15 17.66 33.88 -10.76
CA GLU A 15 16.81 33.02 -11.60
C GLU A 15 17.17 31.55 -11.44
N GLN A 16 18.46 31.20 -11.50
CA GLN A 16 18.93 29.82 -11.30
C GLN A 16 18.57 29.28 -9.92
N THR A 17 18.71 30.10 -8.88
CA THR A 17 18.38 29.70 -7.51
C THR A 17 16.88 29.48 -7.34
N VAL A 18 16.05 30.35 -7.93
CA VAL A 18 14.59 30.22 -7.92
C VAL A 18 14.15 28.96 -8.68
N VAL A 19 14.68 28.73 -9.88
CA VAL A 19 14.37 27.54 -10.69
C VAL A 19 14.77 26.26 -9.95
N GLN A 20 15.95 26.25 -9.31
CA GLN A 20 16.37 25.10 -8.51
C GLN A 20 15.46 24.89 -7.30
N GLY A 21 15.10 25.96 -6.59
CA GLY A 21 14.15 25.89 -5.48
C GLY A 21 12.78 25.33 -5.88
N PHE A 22 12.27 25.69 -7.06
CA PHE A 22 11.05 25.11 -7.61
C PHE A 22 11.18 23.62 -7.90
N ARG A 23 12.29 23.18 -8.51
CA ARG A 23 12.55 21.75 -8.80
C ARG A 23 12.63 20.92 -7.53
N ASP A 24 13.36 21.41 -6.53
CA ASP A 24 13.50 20.72 -5.25
C ASP A 24 12.16 20.63 -4.51
N THR A 25 11.36 21.70 -4.57
CA THR A 25 10.01 21.71 -3.98
C THR A 25 9.09 20.73 -4.70
N ASN A 26 9.11 20.71 -6.03
CA ASN A 26 8.29 19.78 -6.81
C ASN A 26 8.64 18.33 -6.53
N SER A 27 9.94 18.00 -6.47
CA SER A 27 10.40 16.65 -6.10
C SER A 27 9.94 16.25 -4.70
N LYS A 28 10.02 17.16 -3.72
CA LYS A 28 9.51 16.90 -2.36
C LYS A 28 7.99 16.67 -2.33
N LEU A 29 7.23 17.39 -3.15
CA LEU A 29 5.78 17.20 -3.28
C LEU A 29 5.43 15.84 -3.89
N GLU A 30 6.19 15.38 -4.89
CA GLU A 30 6.01 14.05 -5.49
C GLU A 30 6.28 12.93 -4.46
N THR A 31 7.32 13.07 -3.65
CA THR A 31 7.60 12.15 -2.54
C THR A 31 6.46 12.14 -1.53
N LEU A 32 5.99 13.32 -1.10
CA LEU A 32 4.87 13.42 -0.16
C LEU A 32 3.59 12.77 -0.71
N ASN A 33 3.31 12.97 -2.00
CA ASN A 33 2.15 12.35 -2.64
C ASN A 33 2.23 10.82 -2.63
N THR A 34 3.44 10.28 -2.84
CA THR A 34 3.70 8.83 -2.77
C THR A 34 3.49 8.31 -1.35
N ASP A 35 4.03 8.99 -0.34
CA ASP A 35 3.90 8.61 1.07
C ASP A 35 2.44 8.65 1.53
N VAL A 36 1.70 9.71 1.18
CA VAL A 36 0.28 9.84 1.52
C VAL A 36 -0.56 8.74 0.84
N SER A 37 -0.24 8.40 -0.41
CA SER A 37 -0.92 7.31 -1.12
C SER A 37 -0.69 5.96 -0.42
N ALA A 38 0.55 5.68 -0.01
CA ALA A 38 0.88 4.47 0.75
C ALA A 38 0.15 4.42 2.11
N MET A 39 0.11 5.54 2.83
CA MET A 39 -0.63 5.66 4.08
C MET A 39 -2.14 5.43 3.91
N SER A 40 -2.72 5.98 2.84
CA SER A 40 -4.15 5.78 2.52
C SER A 40 -4.49 4.31 2.32
N THR A 41 -3.67 3.57 1.54
CA THR A 41 -3.87 2.13 1.33
C THR A 41 -3.76 1.33 2.62
N LEU A 42 -2.77 1.65 3.47
CA LEU A 42 -2.63 1.01 4.80
C LEU A 42 -3.85 1.28 5.69
N MET A 43 -4.34 2.51 5.71
CA MET A 43 -5.54 2.89 6.45
C MET A 43 -6.78 2.15 5.93
N GLN A 44 -6.95 2.05 4.61
CA GLN A 44 -8.05 1.32 3.99
C GLN A 44 -8.01 -0.17 4.36
N LEU A 45 -6.82 -0.79 4.38
CA LEU A 45 -6.66 -2.17 4.79
C LEU A 45 -7.06 -2.37 6.25
N HIS A 46 -6.54 -1.55 7.17
CA HIS A 46 -6.83 -1.65 8.60
C HIS A 46 -8.32 -1.39 8.91
N PHE A 47 -8.89 -0.35 8.31
CA PHE A 47 -10.32 -0.05 8.41
C PHE A 47 -11.16 -1.19 7.83
N GLY A 48 -10.80 -1.68 6.65
CA GLY A 48 -11.51 -2.76 5.97
C GLY A 48 -11.51 -4.05 6.79
N ILE A 49 -10.39 -4.43 7.41
CA ILE A 49 -10.34 -5.60 8.32
C ILE A 49 -11.31 -5.41 9.49
N SER A 50 -11.24 -4.24 10.15
CA SER A 50 -12.10 -3.91 11.30
C SER A 50 -13.59 -3.92 10.93
N GLU A 51 -13.93 -3.34 9.78
CA GLU A 51 -15.29 -3.29 9.27
C GLU A 51 -15.77 -4.68 8.82
N ASN A 52 -14.90 -5.52 8.26
CA ASN A 52 -15.24 -6.91 7.93
C ASN A 52 -15.53 -7.75 9.17
N ILE A 53 -14.81 -7.55 10.28
CA ILE A 53 -15.14 -8.17 11.56
C ILE A 53 -16.57 -7.78 12.01
N ARG A 54 -16.92 -6.49 11.88
CA ARG A 54 -18.27 -5.99 12.23
C ARG A 54 -19.34 -6.55 11.29
N ARG A 55 -19.09 -6.55 9.98
CA ARG A 55 -20.01 -7.06 8.94
C ARG A 55 -20.29 -8.54 9.10
N ARG A 56 -19.27 -9.36 9.39
CA ARG A 56 -19.45 -10.79 9.72
C ARG A 56 -20.42 -10.99 10.88
N LYS A 57 -20.28 -10.23 11.97
CA LYS A 57 -21.20 -10.30 13.12
C LYS A 57 -22.63 -9.90 12.78
N ALA A 58 -22.80 -9.06 11.77
CA ALA A 58 -24.09 -8.59 11.28
C ALA A 58 -24.63 -9.42 10.09
N ASN A 59 -23.95 -10.50 9.69
CA ASN A 59 -24.26 -11.29 8.48
C ASN A 59 -24.35 -10.43 7.21
N LEU A 60 -23.48 -9.42 7.09
CA LEU A 60 -23.36 -8.55 5.93
C LEU A 60 -22.23 -9.02 5.01
N GLU A 61 -22.37 -8.70 3.73
CA GLU A 61 -21.33 -8.91 2.73
C GLU A 61 -20.03 -8.20 3.13
N GLN A 62 -18.90 -8.91 3.01
CA GLN A 62 -17.58 -8.41 3.37
C GLN A 62 -17.01 -7.52 2.27
N LEU A 63 -16.30 -6.48 2.69
CA LEU A 63 -15.53 -5.60 1.82
C LEU A 63 -14.30 -6.33 1.27
N GLU A 64 -13.96 -6.02 0.02
CA GLU A 64 -12.67 -6.37 -0.52
C GLU A 64 -11.57 -5.53 0.12
N LEU A 65 -10.45 -6.18 0.43
CA LEU A 65 -9.30 -5.55 1.07
C LEU A 65 -8.19 -5.32 0.04
N PRO A 66 -7.57 -4.13 0.01
CA PRO A 66 -6.48 -3.85 -0.93
C PRO A 66 -5.23 -4.65 -0.58
N PHE A 67 -4.45 -5.02 -1.59
CA PHE A 67 -3.08 -5.49 -1.41
C PHE A 67 -2.13 -4.30 -1.26
N LEU A 68 -1.10 -4.47 -0.44
CA LEU A 68 -0.06 -3.48 -0.15
C LEU A 68 1.14 -3.58 -1.09
N THR A 69 1.45 -4.78 -1.59
CA THR A 69 2.72 -5.08 -2.26
C THR A 69 2.69 -4.91 -3.77
N GLY A 70 1.64 -4.31 -4.33
CA GLY A 70 1.49 -4.11 -5.78
C GLY A 70 1.11 -5.37 -6.56
N ASP A 71 1.01 -6.53 -5.92
CA ASP A 71 0.41 -7.74 -6.51
C ASP A 71 -1.10 -7.51 -6.73
N THR A 72 -1.67 -8.20 -7.72
CA THR A 72 -3.10 -8.10 -8.04
C THR A 72 -3.86 -9.28 -7.43
N ARG A 73 -5.13 -9.06 -7.12
CA ARG A 73 -6.05 -10.13 -6.72
C ARG A 73 -6.57 -10.96 -7.89
N GLU A 74 -6.04 -10.75 -9.08
CA GLU A 74 -6.50 -11.45 -10.28
C GLU A 74 -6.27 -12.97 -10.14
N GLY A 75 -7.35 -13.71 -10.40
CA GLY A 75 -7.37 -15.17 -10.25
C GLY A 75 -7.42 -15.68 -8.80
N LEU A 76 -7.53 -14.81 -7.78
CA LEU A 76 -7.71 -15.25 -6.39
C LEU A 76 -9.20 -15.34 -6.02
N PRO A 77 -9.64 -16.45 -5.40
CA PRO A 77 -11.02 -16.60 -4.94
C PRO A 77 -11.28 -15.68 -3.73
N ALA A 78 -12.44 -15.02 -3.68
CA ALA A 78 -12.81 -14.14 -2.59
C ALA A 78 -12.81 -14.85 -1.21
N ILE A 79 -12.37 -14.14 -0.17
CA ILE A 79 -12.42 -14.61 1.22
C ILE A 79 -13.59 -13.90 1.92
N ASN A 80 -14.79 -14.45 1.75
CA ASN A 80 -16.04 -13.92 2.32
C ASN A 80 -16.61 -14.80 3.45
N GLU A 81 -16.03 -15.97 3.72
CA GLU A 81 -16.49 -16.87 4.79
C GLU A 81 -15.33 -17.66 5.42
N SER A 82 -15.54 -18.15 6.64
CA SER A 82 -14.57 -19.02 7.35
C SER A 82 -14.40 -20.39 6.69
N VAL A 83 -15.38 -20.85 5.90
CA VAL A 83 -15.32 -22.12 5.16
C VAL A 83 -14.42 -21.98 3.92
N ASN A 84 -14.31 -20.79 3.34
CA ASN A 84 -13.52 -20.59 2.12
C ASN A 84 -12.05 -20.94 2.26
N PHE A 85 -11.48 -20.80 3.46
CA PHE A 85 -10.08 -21.14 3.72
C PHE A 85 -9.77 -22.60 3.40
N GLU A 86 -10.75 -23.50 3.54
CA GLU A 86 -10.59 -24.93 3.25
C GLU A 86 -10.39 -25.19 1.75
N HIS A 87 -10.91 -24.33 0.88
CA HIS A 87 -10.80 -24.46 -0.58
C HIS A 87 -9.60 -23.70 -1.16
N LEU A 88 -8.90 -22.89 -0.36
CA LEU A 88 -7.69 -22.20 -0.81
C LEU A 88 -6.53 -23.19 -0.96
N THR A 89 -5.85 -23.15 -2.10
CA THR A 89 -4.57 -23.84 -2.29
C THR A 89 -3.48 -23.14 -1.48
N LYS A 90 -2.37 -23.83 -1.20
CA LYS A 90 -1.20 -23.22 -0.55
C LYS A 90 -0.73 -21.96 -1.31
N ALA A 91 -0.66 -22.04 -2.64
CA ALA A 91 -0.28 -20.91 -3.49
C ALA A 91 -1.24 -19.72 -3.36
N HIS A 92 -2.55 -19.94 -3.25
CA HIS A 92 -3.51 -18.85 -3.01
C HIS A 92 -3.24 -18.15 -1.67
N ILE A 93 -2.99 -18.93 -0.61
CA ILE A 93 -2.76 -18.41 0.73
C ILE A 93 -1.46 -17.59 0.77
N GLU A 94 -0.40 -18.11 0.16
CA GLU A 94 0.89 -17.40 0.02
C GLU A 94 0.71 -16.08 -0.72
N ARG A 95 -0.03 -16.08 -1.85
CA ARG A 95 -0.34 -14.84 -2.58
C ARG A 95 -1.12 -13.85 -1.73
N TYR A 96 -2.10 -14.30 -0.94
CA TYR A 96 -2.82 -13.43 -0.02
C TYR A 96 -1.91 -12.82 1.04
N LEU A 97 -1.06 -13.64 1.69
CA LEU A 97 -0.13 -13.18 2.71
C LEU A 97 0.90 -12.20 2.12
N THR A 98 1.48 -12.51 0.96
CA THR A 98 2.38 -11.61 0.22
C THR A 98 1.68 -10.32 -0.17
N GLY A 99 0.46 -10.40 -0.69
CA GLY A 99 -0.37 -9.25 -1.04
C GLY A 99 -0.60 -8.30 0.13
N TYR A 100 -0.87 -8.84 1.32
CA TYR A 100 -1.04 -8.07 2.55
C TYR A 100 0.27 -7.70 3.27
N GLY A 101 1.44 -8.07 2.73
CA GLY A 101 2.73 -7.80 3.37
C GLY A 101 2.95 -8.59 4.68
N VAL A 102 2.25 -9.72 4.86
CA VAL A 102 2.41 -10.60 6.02
C VAL A 102 3.56 -11.56 5.76
N GLN A 103 4.52 -11.61 6.69
CA GLN A 103 5.69 -12.49 6.59
C GLN A 103 5.34 -13.92 6.96
N PHE A 104 5.82 -14.88 6.17
CA PHE A 104 5.71 -16.33 6.39
C PHE A 104 6.94 -17.05 5.85
N TYR A 105 7.18 -18.29 6.26
CA TYR A 105 8.27 -19.09 5.70
C TYR A 105 7.80 -19.90 4.49
N PRO A 106 8.56 -19.96 3.39
CA PRO A 106 8.16 -20.72 2.18
C PRO A 106 7.86 -22.21 2.44
N HIS A 107 8.50 -22.76 3.47
CA HIS A 107 8.34 -24.16 3.86
C HIS A 107 7.24 -24.40 4.90
N ASP A 108 6.56 -23.35 5.36
CA ASP A 108 5.41 -23.51 6.24
C ASP A 108 4.35 -24.37 5.55
N ASN A 109 3.74 -25.25 6.35
CA ASN A 109 2.66 -26.07 5.87
C ASN A 109 1.41 -25.20 5.65
N ARG A 110 0.46 -25.71 4.87
CA ARG A 110 -0.76 -24.98 4.52
C ARG A 110 -1.54 -24.54 5.77
N ASP A 111 -1.62 -25.36 6.80
CA ASP A 111 -2.44 -25.08 7.98
C ASP A 111 -1.88 -23.93 8.82
N VAL A 112 -0.55 -23.82 8.91
CA VAL A 112 0.15 -22.68 9.51
C VAL A 112 -0.17 -21.40 8.72
N LEU A 113 -0.07 -21.46 7.39
CA LEU A 113 -0.36 -20.32 6.52
C LEU A 113 -1.83 -19.89 6.60
N VAL A 114 -2.77 -20.83 6.66
CA VAL A 114 -4.21 -20.54 6.88
C VAL A 114 -4.42 -19.88 8.22
N THR A 115 -3.78 -20.38 9.28
CA THR A 115 -3.90 -19.82 10.64
C THR A 115 -3.42 -18.36 10.66
N LEU A 116 -2.29 -18.09 10.00
CA LEU A 116 -1.74 -16.75 9.88
C LEU A 116 -2.67 -15.81 9.11
N LEU A 117 -3.22 -16.28 7.98
CA LEU A 117 -4.14 -15.49 7.16
C LEU A 117 -5.47 -15.22 7.90
N ARG A 118 -5.99 -16.21 8.64
CA ARG A 118 -7.19 -16.04 9.48
C ARG A 118 -6.97 -14.99 10.57
N ALA A 119 -5.86 -15.12 11.30
CA ALA A 119 -5.49 -14.16 12.34
C ALA A 119 -5.37 -12.74 11.78
N PHE A 120 -4.72 -12.58 10.63
CA PHE A 120 -4.59 -11.29 9.96
C PHE A 120 -5.95 -10.68 9.57
N LEU A 121 -6.87 -11.50 9.05
CA LEU A 121 -8.20 -11.07 8.60
C LEU A 121 -9.25 -10.99 9.73
N GLY A 122 -8.88 -11.36 10.96
CA GLY A 122 -9.74 -11.34 12.15
C GLY A 122 -10.82 -12.44 12.18
N TYR A 123 -10.51 -13.62 11.65
CA TYR A 123 -11.37 -14.83 11.72
C TYR A 123 -11.04 -15.71 12.92
#